data_AF-A0A971L0Q2-F1
#
_entry.id   AF-A0A971L0Q2-F1
#
_cell.length_a   1.000
_cell.length_b   1.000
_cell.length_c   1.000
_cell.angle_alpha   90.00
_cell.angle_beta   90.00
_cell.angle_gamma   90.00
#
_symmetry.space_group_name_H-M   'P 1'
#
loop_
_entity.id
_entity.type
_entity.pdbx_description
1 polymer ?
#
loop_
_entity_poly.entity_id
_entity_poly.type
_entity_poly.pdbx_seq_one_letter_code
_entity_poly.pdbx_strand_id
1 'polypeptide(L)' 'MAGFWDQEVLLGKFVKNSREEIHIKRVSKNGREYVDIRTFWYDGQSDEFRPSQKGLAIPFEFVGELRNILDNLE' A
#
# COMPACT_ATOMS: atom_id res chain seq x y z
N MET A 1 17.00 -5.41 4.52
CA MET A 1 16.02 -6.35 3.91
C MET A 1 15.74 -5.84 2.51
N ALA A 2 16.00 -6.65 1.48
CA ALA A 2 15.61 -6.29 0.12
C ALA A 2 14.07 -6.22 0.08
N GLY A 3 13.53 -5.08 -0.38
CA GLY A 3 12.10 -4.92 -0.57
C GLY A 3 11.58 -5.99 -1.53
N PHE A 4 10.38 -6.51 -1.28
CA PHE A 4 9.73 -7.43 -2.22
C PHE A 4 9.58 -6.77 -3.60
N TRP A 5 9.29 -5.47 -3.62
CA TRP A 5 9.17 -4.65 -4.81
C TRP A 5 10.53 -4.15 -5.30
N ASP A 6 10.65 -3.96 -6.61
CA ASP A 6 11.86 -3.42 -7.22
C ASP A 6 11.92 -1.90 -7.01
N GLN A 7 10.76 -1.23 -7.02
CA GLN A 7 10.61 0.19 -6.66
C GLN A 7 9.33 0.40 -5.84
N GLU A 8 9.37 1.36 -4.93
CA GLU A 8 8.22 1.76 -4.11
C GLU A 8 8.18 3.29 -3.96
N VAL A 9 7.01 3.88 -4.19
CA VAL A 9 6.74 5.31 -3.98
C VAL A 9 5.47 5.44 -3.15
N LEU A 10 5.56 6.02 -1.96
CA LEU A 10 4.40 6.29 -1.11
C LEU A 10 3.53 7.39 -1.76
N LEU A 11 2.27 7.08 -2.05
CA LEU A 11 1.30 8.04 -2.58
C LEU A 11 0.53 8.74 -1.45
N GLY A 12 0.26 8.00 -0.38
CA GLY A 12 -0.46 8.51 0.79
C GLY A 12 -0.58 7.46 1.87
N LYS A 13 -0.99 7.89 3.06
CA LYS A 13 -1.25 7.01 4.19
C LYS A 13 -2.26 7.62 5.14
N PHE A 14 -2.93 6.77 5.91
CA PHE A 14 -3.82 7.20 6.98
C PHE A 14 -3.78 6.25 8.17
N VAL A 15 -4.10 6.77 9.34
CA VAL A 15 -4.14 5.99 10.59
C VAL A 15 -5.36 5.09 10.57
N LYS A 16 -5.14 3.79 10.81
CA LYS A 16 -6.22 2.81 10.97
C LYS A 16 -6.64 2.69 12.43
N ASN A 17 -5.66 2.67 13.33
CA ASN A 17 -5.83 2.69 14.79
C ASN A 17 -4.51 3.08 15.47
N SER A 18 -4.47 3.06 16.80
CA SER A 18 -3.30 3.45 17.62
C SER A 18 -1.97 2.75 17.30
N ARG A 19 -1.99 1.61 16.59
CA ARG A 19 -0.78 0.81 16.27
C ARG A 19 -0.63 0.46 14.80
N GLU A 20 -1.57 0.90 13.95
CA GLU A 20 -1.60 0.52 12.54
C GLU A 20 -1.89 1.72 11.63
N GLU A 21 -1.17 1.78 10.51
CA GLU A 21 -1.43 2.69 9.40
C GLU A 21 -1.82 1.89 8.15
N ILE A 22 -2.63 2.47 7.26
CA ILE A 22 -2.77 1.98 5.89
C ILE A 22 -1.88 2.84 5.01
N HIS A 23 -0.97 2.21 4.28
CA HIS A 23 -0.13 2.87 3.30
C HIS A 23 -0.62 2.50 1.90
N ILE A 24 -0.68 3.51 1.03
CA ILE A 24 -1.00 3.36 -0.38
C ILE A 24 0.25 3.75 -1.16
N LYS A 25 0.83 2.79 -1.89
CA LYS A 25 2.09 2.97 -2.62
C LYS A 25 1.91 2.63 -4.10
N ARG A 26 2.59 3.36 -4.98
CA ARG A 26 2.88 2.91 -6.34
C ARG A 26 4.15 2.06 -6.28
N VAL A 27 4.08 0.84 -6.80
CA VAL A 27 5.17 -0.13 -6.72
C VAL A 27 5.39 -0.81 -8.06
N SER A 28 6.59 -1.35 -8.29
CA SER A 28 6.89 -2.11 -9.50
C SER A 28 7.58 -3.45 -9.20
N LYS A 29 7.29 -4.45 -10.03
CA LYS A 29 7.95 -5.76 -10.01
C LYS A 29 8.10 -6.31 -11.42
N ASN A 30 9.32 -6.68 -11.81
CA ASN A 30 9.60 -7.31 -13.10
C ASN A 30 9.00 -6.53 -14.29
N GLY A 31 9.11 -5.20 -14.25
CA GLY A 31 8.57 -4.31 -15.29
C GLY A 31 7.06 -4.09 -15.27
N ARG A 32 6.32 -4.62 -14.27
CA ARG A 32 4.89 -4.37 -14.08
C ARG A 32 4.65 -3.42 -12.93
N GLU A 33 3.67 -2.54 -13.09
CA GLU A 33 3.29 -1.54 -12.08
C GLU A 33 2.02 -1.93 -11.33
N TYR A 34 1.97 -1.56 -10.06
CA TYR A 34 0.86 -1.84 -9.17
C TYR A 34 0.62 -0.66 -8.22
N VAL A 35 -0.59 -0.59 -7.68
CA VAL A 35 -0.91 0.15 -6.45
C VAL A 35 -1.03 -0.86 -5.31
N ASP A 36 -0.12 -0.83 -4.35
CA ASP A 36 -0.19 -1.65 -3.12
C ASP A 36 -0.90 -0.85 -2.03
N ILE A 37 -2.00 -1.42 -1.52
CA ILE A 37 -2.77 -0.91 -0.38
C ILE A 37 -2.60 -1.92 0.75
N ARG A 38 -1.88 -1.53 1.81
CA ARG A 38 -1.45 -2.48 2.83
C ARG A 38 -1.48 -1.89 4.22
N THR A 39 -1.84 -2.73 5.19
CA THR A 39 -1.74 -2.39 6.61
C THR A 39 -0.29 -2.52 7.06
N PHE A 40 0.22 -1.49 7.70
CA PHE A 40 1.50 -1.45 8.37
C PHE A 40 1.26 -1.39 9.88
N TRP A 41 2.04 -2.16 10.63
CA TRP A 41 2.01 -2.16 12.08
C TRP A 41 3.25 -1.45 12.62
N TYR A 42 3.10 -0.75 13.73
CA TYR A 42 4.19 -0.06 14.40
C TYR A 42 5.05 -1.04 15.19
N ASP A 43 6.33 -1.15 14.83
CA ASP A 43 7.34 -1.92 15.54
C ASP A 43 8.03 -1.05 16.59
N GLY A 44 7.59 -1.15 17.84
CA GLY A 44 8.15 -0.37 18.94
C GLY A 44 9.63 -0.69 19.27
N GLN A 45 10.21 -1.75 18.72
CA GLN A 45 11.66 -2.01 18.88
C GLN A 45 12.50 -1.23 17.87
N SER A 46 11.99 -1.04 16.66
CA SER A 46 12.70 -0.31 15.60
C SER A 46 12.19 1.12 15.38
N ASP A 47 11.13 1.53 16.09
CA ASP A 47 10.43 2.82 15.91
C ASP A 47 9.98 3.04 14.45
N GLU A 48 9.62 1.94 13.77
CA GLU A 48 9.29 1.94 12.34
C GLU A 48 7.98 1.20 12.06
N PHE A 49 7.28 1.65 11.02
CA PHE A 49 6.11 0.94 10.50
C PHE A 49 6.53 -0.17 9.54
N ARG A 50 6.13 -1.41 9.84
CA ARG A 50 6.43 -2.59 9.04
C ARG A 50 5.21 -3.11 8.29
N PRO A 51 5.36 -3.60 7.05
CA PRO A 51 4.25 -4.14 6.29
C PRO A 51 3.71 -5.41 6.98
N SER A 52 2.39 -5.56 7.00
CA SER A 52 1.74 -6.81 7.36
C SER A 52 1.37 -7.64 6.12
N GLN A 53 0.96 -8.89 6.34
CA GLN A 53 0.37 -9.71 5.30
C GLN A 53 -1.01 -9.19 4.84
N LYS A 54 -1.65 -8.30 5.60
CA LYS A 54 -2.96 -7.72 5.28
C LYS A 54 -2.81 -6.56 4.29
N GLY A 55 -3.06 -6.85 3.02
CA GLY A 55 -3.05 -5.87 1.95
C GLY A 55 -3.24 -6.52 0.60
N LEU A 56 -3.44 -5.71 -0.43
CA LEU A 56 -3.53 -6.17 -1.80
C LEU A 56 -2.74 -5.27 -2.74
N ALA A 57 -2.26 -5.86 -3.82
CA ALA A 57 -1.63 -5.14 -4.92
C ALA A 57 -2.58 -5.17 -6.13
N ILE A 58 -2.94 -4.00 -6.62
CA ILE A 58 -3.85 -3.81 -7.74
C ILE A 58 -3.00 -3.51 -8.97
N PRO A 59 -3.08 -4.29 -10.07
CA PRO A 59 -2.40 -3.96 -11.31
C PRO A 59 -2.78 -2.55 -11.77
N PHE A 60 -1.81 -1.76 -12.23
CA PHE A 60 -2.02 -0.34 -12.50
C PHE A 60 -3.11 -0.08 -13.56
N GLU A 61 -3.32 -1.02 -14.49
CA GLU A 61 -4.39 -0.97 -15.50
C GLU A 61 -5.81 -0.90 -14.92
N PHE A 62 -6.04 -1.44 -13.72
CA PHE A 62 -7.36 -1.44 -13.07
C PHE A 62 -7.58 -0.27 -12.11
N VAL A 63 -6.62 0.66 -11.97
CA VAL A 63 -6.74 1.79 -11.03
C VAL A 63 -7.89 2.73 -11.43
N GLY A 64 -8.13 2.92 -12.73
CA GLY A 64 -9.26 3.70 -13.21
C GLY A 64 -10.61 3.09 -12.82
N GLU A 65 -10.74 1.77 -12.94
CA GLU A 65 -11.94 1.05 -12.52
C GLU A 65 -12.15 1.11 -11.01
N LEU A 66 -11.09 0.88 -10.22
CA LEU A 66 -11.13 1.05 -8.77
C LEU A 66 -11.65 2.44 -8.38
N ARG A 67 -11.10 3.49 -9.00
CA ARG A 67 -11.54 4.87 -8.73
C ARG A 67 -13.04 5.03 -9.00
N ASN A 68 -13.51 4.59 -10.16
CA ASN A 68 -14.93 4.67 -10.49
C ASN A 68 -15.82 3.92 -9.47
N ILE A 69 -15.38 2.77 -8.95
CA ILE A 69 -16.11 2.04 -7.92
C ILE A 69 -16.16 2.84 -6.61
N LEU A 70 -15.03 3.44 -6.21
CA LEU A 70 -14.96 4.26 -4.99
C LEU A 70 -15.76 5.55 -5.10
N ASP A 71 -15.78 6.19 -6.27
CA ASP A 71 -16.56 7.41 -6.53
C ASP A 71 -18.08 7.17 -6.39
N ASN A 72 -18.57 5.92 -6.49
CA ASN A 72 -19.98 5.57 -6.24
C ASN A 72 -20.36 5.52 -4.74
N LEU A 73 -19.39 5.69 -3.83
CA LEU A 73 -19.64 5.70 -2.39
C LEU A 73 -20.07 7.09 -1.87
N GLU A 74 -20.01 8.12 -2.72
CA GLU A 74 -20.40 9.51 -2.42
C GLU A 74 -21.66 9.93 -3.19
#